data_AF-A0ABD4WNF7-F1
#
_entry.id   AF-A0ABD4WNF7-F1
#
_cell.length_a   1.000
_cell.length_b   1.000
_cell.length_c   1.000
_cell.angle_alpha   90.00
_cell.angle_beta   90.00
_cell.angle_gamma   90.00
#
_symmetry.space_group_name_H-M   'P 1'
#
loop_
_entity.id
_entity.type
_entity.pdbx_description
1 polymer ?
#
loop_
_entity_poly.entity_id
_entity_poly.type
_entity_poly.pdbx_seq_one_letter_code
_entity_poly.pdbx_strand_id
1 'polypeptide(L)'
;MDIFLRNIDPVAMQKVDALAKENGMSRQQFLKEQFEVLAFFDEQVEREKRLEAIIHQNIEMMKQCAISIEKMNDIIYELMGDVEE
;
A
#
# COMPACT_ATOMS: atom_id res chain seq x y z
N MET A 1 -9.47 2.97 -27.31
CA MET A 1 -9.39 1.69 -28.02
C MET A 1 -10.63 0.91 -27.66
N ASP A 2 -11.31 0.34 -28.64
CA ASP A 2 -12.55 -0.39 -28.42
C ASP A 2 -12.27 -1.89 -28.48
N ILE A 3 -12.81 -2.65 -27.53
CA ILE A 3 -12.63 -4.09 -27.41
C ILE A 3 -14.00 -4.74 -27.48
N PHE A 4 -14.13 -5.73 -28.35
CA PHE A 4 -15.35 -6.52 -28.49
C PHE A 4 -15.12 -7.94 -27.98
N LEU A 5 -15.74 -8.27 -26.85
CA LEU A 5 -15.70 -9.62 -26.31
C LEU A 5 -16.83 -10.46 -26.91
N ARG A 6 -16.49 -11.61 -27.48
CA ARG A 6 -17.43 -12.54 -28.13
C ARG A 6 -17.38 -13.89 -27.43
N ASN A 7 -18.46 -14.65 -27.54
CA ASN A 7 -18.57 -16.00 -27.00
C ASN A 7 -18.32 -16.08 -25.48
N ILE A 8 -18.72 -15.05 -24.74
CA ILE A 8 -18.73 -15.14 -23.27
C ILE A 8 -19.86 -16.07 -22.85
N ASP A 9 -19.56 -16.93 -21.88
CA ASP A 9 -20.56 -17.78 -21.23
C ASP A 9 -21.74 -16.93 -20.70
N PRO A 10 -23.00 -17.25 -21.04
CA PRO A 10 -24.16 -16.46 -20.62
C PRO A 10 -24.31 -16.33 -19.10
N VAL A 11 -23.94 -17.36 -18.34
CA VAL A 11 -23.98 -17.36 -16.87
C VAL A 11 -22.90 -16.42 -16.32
N ALA A 12 -21.71 -16.42 -16.91
CA ALA A 12 -20.67 -15.47 -16.55
C ALA A 12 -21.12 -14.01 -16.79
N MET A 13 -21.77 -13.75 -17.93
CA MET A 13 -22.29 -12.41 -18.24
C MET A 13 -23.37 -11.96 -17.25
N GLN A 14 -24.28 -12.86 -16.84
CA GLN A 14 -25.28 -12.57 -15.81
C GLN A 14 -24.66 -12.21 -14.46
N LYS A 15 -23.57 -12.88 -14.07
CA LYS A 15 -22.85 -12.54 -12.83
C LYS A 15 -22.23 -11.15 -12.90
N VAL A 16 -21.61 -10.80 -14.02
CA VAL A 16 -21.07 -9.45 -14.24
C VAL A 16 -22.17 -8.40 -14.17
N ASP A 17 -23.35 -8.67 -14.74
CA ASP A 17 -24.49 -7.76 -14.65
C ASP A 17 -24.97 -7.54 -13.23
N ALA A 18 -25.07 -8.63 -12.46
CA ALA A 18 -25.45 -8.56 -11.06
C ALA A 18 -24.45 -7.70 -10.27
N LEU A 19 -23.15 -7.94 -10.45
CA LEU A 19 -22.08 -7.19 -9.79
C LEU A 19 -22.08 -5.71 -10.19
N ALA A 20 -22.23 -5.40 -11.48
CA ALA A 20 -22.29 -4.03 -11.95
C ALA A 20 -23.49 -3.29 -11.33
N LYS A 21 -24.66 -3.96 -11.26
CA LYS A 21 -25.87 -3.42 -10.65
C LYS A 21 -25.71 -3.19 -9.15
N GLU A 22 -25.10 -4.13 -8.43
CA GLU A 22 -24.80 -4.01 -7.00
C GLU A 22 -23.91 -2.79 -6.72
N ASN A 23 -22.94 -2.52 -7.59
CA ASN A 23 -22.05 -1.37 -7.50
C ASN A 23 -22.64 -0.07 -8.11
N GLY A 24 -23.92 -0.07 -8.51
CA GLY A 24 -24.60 1.10 -9.05
C GLY A 24 -24.02 1.62 -10.38
N MET A 25 -23.32 0.78 -11.13
CA MET A 25 -22.59 1.15 -12.33
C MET A 25 -23.07 0.36 -13.56
N SER A 26 -22.71 0.86 -14.74
CA SER A 26 -22.99 0.12 -15.98
C SER A 26 -22.07 -1.09 -16.13
N ARG A 27 -22.54 -2.14 -16.81
CA ARG A 27 -21.72 -3.30 -17.22
C ARG A 27 -20.40 -2.87 -17.88
N GLN A 28 -20.47 -1.91 -18.80
CA GLN A 28 -19.30 -1.43 -19.54
C GLN A 28 -18.28 -0.78 -18.61
N GLN A 29 -18.75 0.06 -17.69
CA GLN A 29 -17.90 0.70 -16.69
C GLN A 29 -17.26 -0.34 -15.78
N PHE A 30 -18.05 -1.29 -15.27
CA PHE A 30 -17.55 -2.37 -14.42
C PHE A 30 -16.44 -3.16 -15.13
N LEU A 31 -16.67 -3.61 -16.37
CA LEU A 31 -15.69 -4.37 -17.14
C LEU A 31 -14.42 -3.56 -17.43
N LYS A 32 -14.55 -2.24 -17.67
CA LYS A 32 -13.41 -1.35 -17.84
C LYS A 32 -12.57 -1.28 -16.56
N GLU A 33 -13.20 -1.05 -15.42
CA GLU A 33 -12.51 -0.98 -14.12
C GLU A 33 -11.81 -2.31 -13.79
N GLN A 34 -12.47 -3.45 -14.03
CA GLN A 34 -11.84 -4.77 -13.83
C GLN A 34 -10.63 -4.99 -14.77
N PHE A 35 -10.71 -4.52 -16.02
CA PHE A 35 -9.59 -4.60 -16.96
C PHE A 35 -8.41 -3.72 -16.54
N GLU A 36 -8.68 -2.51 -16.05
CA GLU A 36 -7.64 -1.62 -15.51
C GLU A 36 -7.00 -2.23 -14.26
N VAL A 37 -7.79 -2.79 -13.34
CA VAL A 37 -7.26 -3.52 -12.18
C VAL A 37 -6.35 -4.66 -12.62
N LEU A 38 -6.75 -5.47 -13.60
CA LEU A 38 -5.93 -6.56 -14.12
C LEU A 38 -4.62 -6.06 -14.74
N ALA A 39 -4.68 -4.97 -15.51
CA ALA A 39 -3.51 -4.43 -16.21
C ALA A 39 -2.47 -3.84 -15.24
N PHE A 40 -2.91 -3.27 -14.12
CA PHE A 40 -2.04 -2.63 -13.14
C PHE A 40 -1.84 -3.46 -11.87
N PHE A 41 -2.34 -4.70 -11.82
CA PHE A 41 -2.34 -5.51 -10.60
C PHE A 41 -0.94 -5.70 -10.02
N ASP A 42 0.01 -6.14 -10.84
CA ASP A 42 1.39 -6.38 -10.42
C ASP A 42 2.07 -5.08 -9.95
N GLU A 43 1.81 -3.96 -10.64
CA GLU A 43 2.34 -2.65 -10.25
C GLU A 43 1.78 -2.17 -8.91
N GLN A 44 0.49 -2.41 -8.64
CA GLN A 44 -0.12 -2.06 -7.35
C GLN A 44 0.44 -2.92 -6.22
N VAL A 45 0.59 -4.23 -6.43
CA VAL A 45 1.14 -5.16 -5.44
C VAL A 45 2.60 -4.82 -5.11
N GLU A 46 3.44 -4.58 -6.13
CA GLU A 46 4.83 -4.21 -5.89
C GLU A 46 4.97 -2.82 -5.24
N ARG A 47 4.08 -1.89 -5.61
CA ARG A 47 4.01 -0.59 -4.93
C ARG A 47 3.62 -0.74 -3.46
N GLU A 48 2.66 -1.59 -3.14
CA GLU A 48 2.22 -1.85 -1.76
C GLU A 48 3.34 -2.46 -0.93
N LYS A 49 4.00 -3.52 -1.43
CA LYS A 49 5.18 -4.12 -0.77
C LYS A 49 6.29 -3.10 -0.52
N ARG A 50 6.56 -2.23 -1.49
CA ARG A 50 7.57 -1.17 -1.35
C ARG A 50 7.18 -0.17 -0.26
N LEU A 51 5.91 0.22 -0.18
CA LEU A 51 5.43 1.11 0.87
C LEU A 51 5.53 0.46 2.26
N GLU A 52 5.17 -0.81 2.38
CA GLU A 52 5.32 -1.57 3.62
C GLU A 52 6.79 -1.65 4.05
N ALA A 53 7.70 -1.93 3.13
CA ALA A 53 9.14 -1.94 3.41
C ALA A 53 9.66 -0.58 3.91
N ILE A 54 9.20 0.53 3.32
CA ILE A 54 9.56 1.89 3.77
C ILE A 54 9.04 2.16 5.19
N ILE A 55 7.81 1.74 5.52
CA ILE A 55 7.25 1.88 6.86
C ILE A 55 8.12 1.13 7.88
N HIS A 56 8.49 -0.12 7.59
CA HIS A 56 9.37 -0.91 8.45
C HIS A 56 10.74 -0.25 8.64
N GLN A 57 11.35 0.25 7.57
CA GLN A 57 12.63 0.95 7.64
C GLN A 57 12.54 2.23 8.49
N ASN A 58 11.46 3.00 8.35
CA ASN A 58 11.24 4.19 9.17
C ASN A 58 11.07 3.86 10.65
N ILE A 59 10.29 2.83 10.97
CA ILE A 59 10.13 2.36 12.36
C ILE A 59 11.50 1.98 12.95
N GLU A 60 12.32 1.26 12.19
CA GLU A 60 13.65 0.86 12.66
C GLU A 60 14.56 2.07 12.85
N MET A 61 14.60 3.02 11.91
CA MET A 61 15.35 4.26 12.08
C MET A 61 14.89 5.05 13.32
N MET A 62 13.59 5.13 13.58
CA MET A 62 13.07 5.82 14.77
C MET A 62 13.53 5.16 16.07
N LYS A 63 13.60 3.82 16.12
CA LYS A 63 14.18 3.10 17.27
C LYS A 63 15.66 3.42 17.45
N GLN A 64 16.43 3.40 16.36
CA GLN A 64 17.86 3.73 16.41
C GLN A 64 18.09 5.20 16.84
N CYS A 65 17.25 6.13 16.39
CA CYS A 65 17.27 7.52 16.85
C CYS A 65 16.95 7.63 18.35
N ALA A 66 15.93 6.92 18.85
CA ALA A 66 15.60 6.93 20.28
C ALA A 66 16.78 6.44 21.14
N ILE A 67 17.39 5.31 20.76
CA ILE A 67 18.58 4.78 21.42
C ILE A 67 19.75 5.78 21.37
N SER A 68 19.95 6.45 20.24
CA SER A 68 21.03 7.42 20.09
C SER A 68 20.81 8.66 20.95
N ILE A 69 19.55 9.11 21.10
CA ILE A 69 19.17 10.22 21.98
C ILE A 69 19.37 9.84 23.45
N GLU A 70 18.97 8.63 23.86
CA GLU A 70 19.21 8.14 25.22
C GLU A 70 20.69 8.13 25.55
N LYS A 71 21.52 7.55 24.68
CA LYS A 71 22.99 7.57 24.85
C LYS A 71 23.58 8.97 24.90
N MET A 72 23.05 9.89 24.10
CA MET A 72 23.50 11.28 24.11
C MET A 72 23.14 11.97 25.42
N ASN A 73 21.96 11.71 25.97
CA ASN A 73 21.56 12.20 27.28
C ASN A 73 22.48 11.63 28.38
N ASP A 74 22.79 10.34 28.34
CA ASP A 74 23.70 9.71 29.30
C ASP A 74 25.08 10.39 29.30
N ILE A 75 25.65 10.63 28.10
CA ILE A 75 26.93 11.35 27.95
C ILE A 75 26.84 12.78 28.52
N ILE A 76 25.74 13.49 28.28
CA ILE A 76 25.53 14.84 28.81
C ILE A 76 25.45 14.81 30.34
N TYR A 77 24.79 13.81 30.93
CA TYR A 77 24.74 13.65 32.38
C TYR A 77 26.11 13.34 32.98
N GLU A 78 26.90 12.47 32.36
CA GLU A 78 28.29 12.20 32.78
C GLU A 78 29.14 13.49 32.75
N LEU A 79 29.09 14.24 31.64
CA LEU A 79 29.84 15.48 31.49
C LEU A 79 29.41 16.59 32.46
N MET A 80 28.14 16.64 32.89
CA MET A 80 27.66 17.61 33.88
C MET A 80 27.94 17.16 35.33
N GLY A 81 27.95 15.85 35.59
CA GLY A 81 28.29 15.28 36.89
C GLY A 81 29.76 15.48 37.27
N ASP A 82 30.66 15.52 36.27
CA ASP A 82 32.10 15.77 36.45
C ASP A 82 32.46 17.27 36.66
N VAL A 83 31.47 18.18 36.75
CA VAL A 83 31.70 19.64 36.92
C VAL A 83 31.64 20.08 38.40
N GLU A 84 31.40 19.17 39.35
CA GLU A 84 31.28 19.48 40.79
C GLU A 84 32.48 19.04 41.69
N GLU A 85 33.68 18.82 41.17
CA GLU A 85 34.93 18.73 41.97
C GLU A 85 35.92 19.87 41.67
#